data_AF-A0A7J2UQ09-F1
#
_entry.id   AF-A0A7J2UQ09-F1
#
_cell.length_a   1.000
_cell.length_b   1.000
_cell.length_c   1.000
_cell.angle_alpha   90.00
_cell.angle_beta   90.00
_cell.angle_gamma   90.00
#
_symmetry.space_group_name_H-M   'P 1'
#
loop_
_entity.id
_entity.type
_entity.pdbx_description
1 polymer ?
#
loop_
_entity_poly.entity_id
_entity_poly.type
_entity_poly.pdbx_seq_one_letter_code
_entity_poly.pdbx_strand_id
1 'polypeptide(L)'
;MQEETGGLLDVSVGQLGSAVLGALFWIAVAAFMHPNAYGYLSWLFSIGMFVSILCLLGLEKAVVVFREREGILPAAVLIASLSSLLAALVLWRTVHWAAGVSVLGFSLFSLSFHRELAEKNYGRCKWMWLGSKLLSIVLGLLLYALLAEVAYILLGFAVAHLLFSPSVLRSFRSPPGGIGREEVIFAAGA
;
A
#
# COMPACT_ATOMS: atom_id res chain seq x y z
N MET A 1 -8.44 -1.01 -28.24
CA MET A 1 -8.63 -2.29 -27.51
C MET A 1 -7.32 -3.02 -27.18
N GLN A 2 -6.23 -2.85 -27.96
CA GLN A 2 -4.92 -3.48 -27.66
C GLN A 2 -4.15 -2.82 -26.49
N GLU A 3 -4.37 -1.55 -26.17
CA GLU A 3 -3.67 -0.90 -25.03
C GLU A 3 -4.17 -1.35 -23.65
N GLU A 4 -5.47 -1.65 -23.49
CA GLU A 4 -6.01 -2.11 -22.20
C GLU A 4 -5.57 -3.54 -21.84
N THR A 5 -5.36 -4.39 -22.84
CA THR A 5 -4.86 -5.77 -22.64
C THR A 5 -3.41 -5.77 -22.17
N GLY A 6 -2.56 -4.87 -22.71
CA GLY A 6 -1.18 -4.70 -22.23
C GLY A 6 -1.10 -4.24 -20.78
N GLY A 7 -1.95 -3.30 -20.37
CA GLY A 7 -2.02 -2.81 -18.99
C GLY A 7 -2.46 -3.87 -17.97
N LEU A 8 -3.48 -4.66 -18.31
CA LEU A 8 -3.97 -5.75 -17.44
C LEU A 8 -2.90 -6.84 -17.24
N LEU A 9 -2.20 -7.20 -18.31
CA LEU A 9 -1.11 -8.17 -18.26
C LEU A 9 0.05 -7.68 -17.37
N ASP A 10 0.43 -6.40 -17.49
CA ASP A 10 1.51 -5.82 -16.68
C ASP A 10 1.20 -5.83 -15.18
N VAL A 11 -0.03 -5.50 -14.79
CA VAL A 11 -0.47 -5.55 -13.38
C VAL A 11 -0.50 -6.99 -12.89
N SER A 12 -1.05 -7.90 -13.70
CA SER A 12 -1.17 -9.32 -13.35
C SER A 12 0.20 -9.99 -13.17
N VAL A 13 1.16 -9.71 -14.06
CA VAL A 13 2.55 -10.19 -13.94
C VAL A 13 3.21 -9.65 -12.67
N GLY A 14 2.99 -8.37 -12.34
CA GLY A 14 3.50 -7.77 -11.10
C GLY A 14 2.95 -8.44 -9.85
N GLN A 15 1.63 -8.67 -9.80
CA GLN A 15 0.95 -9.32 -8.68
C GLN A 15 1.34 -10.79 -8.52
N LEU A 16 1.36 -11.55 -9.61
CA LEU A 16 1.77 -12.96 -9.59
C LEU A 16 3.24 -13.11 -9.21
N GLY A 17 4.13 -12.31 -9.79
CA GLY A 17 5.56 -12.31 -9.45
C GLY A 17 5.78 -11.99 -7.97
N SER A 18 5.08 -10.99 -7.45
CA SER A 18 5.06 -10.69 -6.02
C SER A 18 4.56 -11.88 -5.18
N ALA A 19 3.47 -12.53 -5.59
CA ALA A 19 2.86 -13.60 -4.81
C ALA A 19 3.81 -14.79 -4.70
N VAL A 20 4.45 -15.15 -5.81
CA VAL A 20 5.48 -16.19 -5.85
C VAL A 20 6.66 -15.83 -4.96
N LEU A 21 7.19 -14.60 -5.05
CA LEU A 21 8.27 -14.14 -4.18
C LEU A 21 7.88 -14.18 -2.69
N GLY A 22 6.65 -13.76 -2.37
CA GLY A 22 6.12 -13.82 -1.01
C GLY A 22 5.98 -15.25 -0.49
N ALA A 23 5.51 -16.18 -1.32
CA ALA A 23 5.40 -17.59 -0.96
C ALA A 23 6.78 -18.20 -0.71
N LEU A 24 7.75 -17.96 -1.61
CA LEU A 24 9.14 -18.42 -1.44
C LEU A 24 9.76 -17.86 -0.15
N PHE A 25 9.52 -16.57 0.14
CA PHE A 25 9.96 -15.96 1.38
C PHE A 25 9.37 -16.65 2.62
N TRP A 26 8.06 -16.84 2.68
CA TRP A 26 7.42 -17.48 3.84
C TRP A 26 7.85 -18.93 4.03
N ILE A 27 8.04 -19.69 2.93
CA ILE A 27 8.59 -21.05 2.98
C ILE A 27 10.02 -21.04 3.53
N ALA A 28 10.87 -20.11 3.07
CA ALA A 28 12.22 -19.97 3.58
C ALA A 28 12.22 -19.64 5.09
N VAL A 29 11.43 -18.68 5.53
CA VAL A 29 11.32 -18.32 6.96
C VAL A 29 10.83 -19.52 7.79
N ALA A 30 9.84 -20.27 7.29
CA ALA A 30 9.34 -21.47 7.96
C ALA A 30 10.41 -22.57 8.10
N ALA A 31 11.31 -22.70 7.13
CA ALA A 31 12.40 -23.68 7.17
C ALA A 31 13.52 -23.31 8.16
N PHE A 32 13.78 -22.01 8.36
CA PHE A 32 14.88 -21.53 9.20
C PHE A 32 14.46 -21.15 10.64
N MET A 33 13.18 -20.83 10.88
CA MET A 33 12.70 -20.41 12.19
C MET A 33 12.14 -21.55 13.05
N HIS A 34 12.30 -21.42 14.36
CA HIS A 34 11.63 -22.31 15.32
C HIS A 34 10.10 -22.16 15.19
N PRO A 35 9.30 -23.24 15.23
CA PRO A 35 7.86 -23.21 15.01
C PRO A 35 7.09 -22.18 15.87
N ASN A 36 7.48 -22.00 17.14
CA ASN A 36 6.85 -21.00 18.02
C ASN A 36 7.10 -19.55 17.55
N ALA A 37 8.33 -19.26 17.11
CA ALA A 37 8.70 -17.93 16.62
C ALA A 37 7.99 -17.62 15.29
N TYR A 38 7.95 -18.61 14.39
CA TYR A 38 7.21 -18.52 13.14
C TYR A 38 5.71 -18.29 13.38
N GLY A 39 5.09 -19.08 14.27
CA GLY A 39 3.68 -18.96 14.61
C GLY A 39 3.32 -17.57 15.18
N TYR A 40 4.15 -17.03 16.07
CA TYR A 40 3.97 -15.68 16.61
C TYR A 40 4.09 -14.61 15.53
N LEU A 41 5.07 -14.72 14.64
CA LEU A 41 5.25 -13.81 13.51
C LEU A 41 4.05 -13.83 12.56
N SER A 42 3.61 -15.03 12.16
CA SER A 42 2.47 -15.20 11.26
C SER A 42 1.17 -14.69 11.89
N TRP A 43 1.00 -14.85 13.21
CA TRP A 43 -0.14 -14.31 13.93
C TRP A 43 -0.15 -12.77 13.92
N LEU A 44 0.98 -12.12 14.21
CA LEU A 44 1.13 -10.66 14.13
C LEU A 44 0.93 -10.14 12.70
N PHE A 45 1.46 -10.84 11.70
CA PHE A 45 1.28 -10.49 10.30
C PHE A 45 -0.20 -10.55 9.90
N SER A 46 -0.90 -11.61 10.30
CA SER A 46 -2.30 -11.84 9.97
C SER A 46 -3.22 -10.78 10.58
N ILE A 47 -3.03 -10.45 11.86
CA ILE A 47 -3.85 -9.42 12.52
C ILE A 47 -3.61 -8.03 11.91
N GLY A 48 -2.35 -7.72 11.56
CA GLY A 48 -2.00 -6.48 10.86
C GLY A 48 -2.68 -6.39 9.50
N MET A 49 -2.60 -7.43 8.67
CA MET A 49 -3.29 -7.43 7.37
C MET A 49 -4.81 -7.32 7.53
N PHE A 50 -5.41 -8.08 8.45
CA PHE A 50 -6.84 -8.09 8.66
C PHE A 50 -7.37 -6.70 9.05
N VAL A 51 -6.73 -6.05 10.03
CA VAL A 51 -7.12 -4.70 10.46
C VAL A 51 -6.90 -3.67 9.36
N SER A 52 -5.83 -3.80 8.56
CA SER A 52 -5.59 -2.90 7.42
C SER A 52 -6.72 -2.96 6.41
N ILE A 53 -7.21 -4.16 6.09
CA ILE A 53 -8.36 -4.34 5.19
C ILE A 53 -9.60 -3.65 5.78
N LEU A 54 -9.87 -3.82 7.08
CA LEU A 54 -10.99 -3.15 7.76
C LEU A 54 -10.90 -1.62 7.68
N CYS A 55 -9.71 -1.05 7.83
CA CYS A 55 -9.49 0.40 7.74
C CYS A 55 -9.80 0.97 6.35
N LEU A 56 -9.63 0.16 5.31
CA LEU A 56 -9.74 0.54 3.90
C LEU A 56 -11.05 0.12 3.24
N LEU A 57 -11.93 -0.59 3.96
CA LEU A 57 -13.15 -1.18 3.40
C LEU A 57 -13.95 -0.16 2.57
N GLY A 58 -14.02 -0.42 1.27
CA GLY A 58 -14.76 0.39 0.30
C GLY A 58 -14.03 1.64 -0.22
N LEU A 59 -13.02 2.15 0.49
CA LEU A 59 -12.36 3.40 0.14
C LEU A 59 -11.41 3.26 -1.05
N GLU A 60 -10.75 2.11 -1.16
CA GLU A 60 -9.94 1.74 -2.32
C GLU A 60 -10.76 1.76 -3.61
N LYS A 61 -12.00 1.25 -3.55
CA LYS A 61 -12.93 1.22 -4.68
C LYS A 61 -13.50 2.61 -4.97
N ALA A 62 -13.79 3.38 -3.92
CA ALA A 62 -14.24 4.76 -4.04
C ALA A 62 -13.18 5.64 -4.74
N VAL A 63 -11.89 5.46 -4.47
CA VAL A 63 -10.81 6.20 -5.14
C VAL A 63 -10.77 5.93 -6.65
N VAL A 64 -11.03 4.68 -7.07
CA VAL A 64 -11.08 4.32 -8.50
C VAL A 64 -12.33 4.88 -9.18
N VAL A 65 -13.50 4.80 -8.52
CA VAL A 65 -14.79 5.24 -9.09
C VAL A 65 -14.92 6.76 -9.13
N PHE A 66 -14.50 7.46 -8.07
CA PHE A 66 -14.63 8.92 -7.95
C PHE A 66 -13.44 9.69 -8.52
N ARG A 67 -12.62 9.06 -9.37
CA ARG A 67 -11.44 9.70 -9.97
C ARG A 67 -11.77 11.02 -10.66
N GLU A 68 -12.90 11.10 -11.34
CA GLU A 68 -13.32 12.29 -12.10
C GLU A 68 -13.92 13.40 -11.23
N ARG A 69 -14.10 13.17 -9.92
CA ARG A 69 -14.58 14.17 -8.96
C ARG A 69 -13.44 14.68 -8.08
N GLU A 70 -12.80 15.76 -8.52
CA GLU A 70 -11.59 16.36 -7.94
C GLU A 70 -11.65 16.63 -6.42
N GLY A 71 -12.84 16.87 -5.86
CA GLY A 71 -13.01 17.15 -4.43
C GLY A 71 -13.07 15.93 -3.50
N ILE A 72 -13.40 14.73 -4.00
CA ILE A 72 -13.70 13.55 -3.16
C ILE A 72 -12.45 12.73 -2.86
N LEU A 73 -11.49 12.73 -3.79
CA LEU A 73 -10.22 12.01 -3.71
C LEU A 73 -9.38 12.39 -2.47
N PRO A 74 -9.12 13.68 -2.19
CA PRO A 74 -8.34 14.08 -1.01
C PRO A 74 -9.05 13.73 0.30
N ALA A 75 -10.38 13.86 0.35
CA ALA A 75 -11.19 13.54 1.52
C ALA A 75 -11.17 12.04 1.82
N ALA A 76 -11.32 11.19 0.79
CA ALA A 76 -11.20 9.74 0.92
C ALA A 76 -9.81 9.35 1.44
N VAL A 77 -8.74 9.91 0.86
CA VAL A 77 -7.37 9.65 1.32
C VAL A 77 -7.16 10.04 2.78
N LEU A 78 -7.69 11.19 3.20
CA LEU A 78 -7.61 11.67 4.57
C LEU A 78 -8.35 10.76 5.54
N ILE A 79 -9.56 10.33 5.20
CA ILE A 79 -10.37 9.42 6.02
C ILE A 79 -9.69 8.05 6.17
N ALA A 80 -9.17 7.47 5.09
CA ALA A 80 -8.39 6.21 5.17
C ALA A 80 -7.17 6.38 6.06
N SER A 81 -6.42 7.48 5.89
CA SER A 81 -5.21 7.71 6.67
C SER A 81 -5.52 7.88 8.16
N LEU A 82 -6.59 8.60 8.51
CA LEU A 82 -7.02 8.79 9.90
C LEU A 82 -7.54 7.47 10.52
N SER A 83 -8.36 6.71 9.78
CA SER A 83 -8.83 5.39 10.20
C SER A 83 -7.67 4.44 10.47
N SER A 84 -6.70 4.40 9.56
CA SER A 84 -5.49 3.59 9.69
C SER A 84 -4.64 4.01 10.89
N LEU A 85 -4.54 5.31 11.16
CA LEU A 85 -3.80 5.84 12.30
C LEU A 85 -4.44 5.48 13.64
N LEU A 86 -5.77 5.58 13.74
CA LEU A 86 -6.51 5.17 14.93
C LEU A 86 -6.36 3.66 15.17
N ALA A 87 -6.52 2.84 14.13
CA ALA A 87 -6.37 1.39 14.25
C ALA A 87 -4.94 0.97 14.62
N ALA A 88 -3.93 1.63 14.04
CA ALA A 88 -2.54 1.41 14.38
C ALA A 88 -2.24 1.75 15.86
N LEU A 89 -2.81 2.85 16.37
CA LEU A 89 -2.66 3.23 17.78
C LEU A 89 -3.30 2.22 18.73
N VAL A 90 -4.48 1.72 18.38
CA VAL A 90 -5.17 0.67 19.15
C VAL A 90 -4.32 -0.59 19.19
N LEU A 91 -3.84 -1.08 18.03
CA LEU A 91 -3.02 -2.30 17.96
C LEU A 91 -1.66 -2.16 18.64
N TRP A 92 -1.05 -0.98 18.57
CA TRP A 92 0.18 -0.69 19.30
C TRP A 92 -0.02 -0.92 20.80
N ARG A 93 -1.17 -0.50 21.34
CA ARG A 93 -1.49 -0.62 22.77
C ARG A 93 -1.97 -2.00 23.19
N THR A 94 -2.70 -2.71 22.34
CA THR A 94 -3.38 -3.97 22.72
C THR A 94 -2.63 -5.23 22.32
N VAL A 95 -1.86 -5.20 21.23
CA VAL A 95 -1.22 -6.40 20.66
C VAL A 95 0.29 -6.29 20.69
N HIS A 96 0.85 -5.43 19.84
CA HIS A 96 2.29 -5.23 19.73
C HIS A 96 2.57 -4.01 18.85
N TRP A 97 3.62 -3.25 19.17
CA TRP A 97 4.02 -2.07 18.40
C TRP A 97 4.26 -2.39 16.92
N ALA A 98 4.87 -3.55 16.61
CA ALA A 98 5.14 -3.98 15.24
C ALA A 98 3.87 -4.23 14.41
N ALA A 99 2.79 -4.72 15.03
CA ALA A 99 1.51 -4.92 14.34
C ALA A 99 0.84 -3.58 13.99
N GLY A 100 0.88 -2.61 14.91
CA GLY A 100 0.36 -1.26 14.66
C GLY A 100 1.09 -0.55 13.52
N VAL A 101 2.42 -0.60 13.50
CA VAL A 101 3.24 -0.01 12.41
C VAL A 101 2.97 -0.71 11.08
N SER A 102 2.76 -2.03 11.09
CA SER A 102 2.41 -2.79 9.88
C SER A 102 1.08 -2.35 9.28
N VAL A 103 0.07 -2.02 10.10
CA VAL A 103 -1.21 -1.50 9.62
C VAL A 103 -1.03 -0.18 8.86
N LEU A 104 -0.22 0.73 9.39
CA LEU A 104 0.08 1.98 8.68
C LEU A 104 0.74 1.73 7.33
N GLY A 105 1.74 0.85 7.29
CA GLY A 105 2.46 0.51 6.07
C GLY A 105 1.55 -0.11 5.01
N PHE A 106 0.76 -1.12 5.37
CA PHE A 106 -0.14 -1.79 4.44
C PHE A 106 -1.26 -0.87 3.95
N SER A 107 -1.87 -0.09 4.84
CA SER A 107 -2.99 0.75 4.45
C SER A 107 -2.57 1.88 3.50
N LEU A 108 -1.45 2.54 3.77
CA LEU A 108 -0.94 3.62 2.93
C LEU A 108 -0.47 3.09 1.56
N PHE A 109 0.18 1.93 1.53
CA PHE A 109 0.58 1.28 0.28
C PHE A 109 -0.63 0.90 -0.57
N SER A 110 -1.67 0.30 0.03
CA SER A 110 -2.85 -0.11 -0.73
C SER A 110 -3.58 1.07 -1.36
N LEU A 111 -3.69 2.18 -0.62
CA LEU A 111 -4.25 3.43 -1.13
C LEU A 111 -3.41 4.02 -2.28
N SER A 112 -2.09 3.96 -2.17
CA SER A 112 -1.16 4.41 -3.21
C SER A 112 -1.30 3.58 -4.49
N PHE A 113 -1.43 2.27 -4.35
CA PHE A 113 -1.60 1.34 -5.47
C PHE A 113 -2.92 1.58 -6.21
N HIS A 114 -4.04 1.67 -5.48
CA HIS A 114 -5.36 1.89 -6.09
C HIS A 114 -5.45 3.23 -6.81
N ARG A 115 -4.74 4.25 -6.34
CA ARG A 115 -4.63 5.54 -7.04
C ARG A 115 -3.85 5.42 -8.35
N GLU A 116 -2.68 4.79 -8.34
CA GLU A 116 -1.88 4.61 -9.56
C GLU A 116 -2.63 3.74 -10.60
N LEU A 117 -3.42 2.77 -10.10
CA LEU A 117 -4.34 1.98 -10.92
C LEU A 117 -5.45 2.85 -11.53
N ALA A 118 -6.01 3.79 -10.77
CA ALA A 118 -6.99 4.75 -11.26
C ALA A 118 -6.39 5.70 -12.32
N GLU A 119 -5.12 6.09 -12.16
CA GLU A 119 -4.36 6.92 -13.12
C GLU A 119 -3.94 6.17 -14.41
N LYS A 120 -4.31 4.88 -14.56
CA LYS A 120 -3.96 4.00 -15.69
C LYS A 120 -2.44 3.87 -15.93
N ASN A 121 -1.62 4.08 -14.90
CA ASN A 121 -0.16 4.01 -15.02
C ASN A 121 0.34 2.60 -14.70
N TYR A 122 -0.01 1.64 -15.57
CA TYR A 122 0.21 0.21 -15.37
C TYR A 122 1.69 -0.16 -15.21
N GLY A 123 2.59 0.58 -15.87
CA GLY A 123 4.04 0.39 -15.72
C GLY A 123 4.52 0.66 -14.29
N ARG A 124 4.00 1.71 -13.63
CA ARG A 124 4.34 2.00 -12.22
C ARG A 124 3.68 1.03 -11.26
N CYS A 125 2.47 0.52 -11.55
CA CYS A 125 1.83 -0.52 -10.75
C CYS A 125 2.67 -1.80 -10.64
N LYS A 126 3.24 -2.26 -11.76
CA LYS A 126 4.12 -3.44 -11.79
C LYS A 126 5.36 -3.23 -10.91
N TRP A 127 6.04 -2.10 -11.06
CA TRP A 127 7.22 -1.75 -10.26
C TRP A 127 6.91 -1.54 -8.79
N MET A 128 5.74 -0.99 -8.45
CA MET A 128 5.29 -0.82 -7.07
C MET A 128 5.11 -2.17 -6.37
N TRP A 129 4.47 -3.16 -7.02
CA TRP A 129 4.27 -4.48 -6.42
C TRP A 129 5.56 -5.29 -6.29
N LEU A 130 6.36 -5.33 -7.37
CA LEU A 130 7.59 -6.12 -7.38
C LEU A 130 8.67 -5.48 -6.50
N GLY A 131 8.81 -4.15 -6.59
CA GLY A 131 9.77 -3.38 -5.81
C GLY A 131 9.44 -3.37 -4.31
N SER A 132 8.18 -3.15 -3.93
CA SER A 132 7.80 -3.17 -2.52
C SER A 132 8.04 -4.54 -1.88
N LYS A 133 7.79 -5.63 -2.60
CA LYS A 133 8.05 -6.99 -2.12
C LYS A 133 9.52 -7.31 -1.99
N LEU A 134 10.32 -7.03 -3.02
CA LEU A 134 11.77 -7.24 -2.95
C LEU A 134 12.38 -6.43 -1.81
N LEU A 135 11.97 -5.16 -1.67
CA LEU A 135 12.45 -4.31 -0.58
C LEU A 135 11.98 -4.82 0.78
N SER A 136 10.74 -5.30 0.91
CA SER A 136 10.22 -5.88 2.16
C SER A 136 11.02 -7.09 2.60
N ILE A 137 11.37 -7.98 1.66
CA ILE A 137 12.18 -9.16 1.92
C ILE A 137 13.57 -8.75 2.38
N VAL A 138 14.27 -7.93 1.59
CA VAL A 138 15.63 -7.49 1.91
C VAL A 138 15.69 -6.75 3.24
N LEU A 139 14.78 -5.80 3.46
CA LEU A 139 14.76 -4.98 4.66
C LEU A 139 14.35 -5.80 5.90
N GLY A 140 13.35 -6.68 5.76
CA GLY A 140 12.91 -7.58 6.83
C GLY A 140 14.01 -8.53 7.29
N LEU A 141 14.75 -9.14 6.34
CA LEU A 141 15.90 -9.99 6.65
C LEU A 141 17.07 -9.20 7.26
N LEU A 142 17.36 -8.00 6.76
CA LEU A 142 18.44 -7.15 7.28
C LEU A 142 18.18 -6.74 8.73
N LEU A 143 16.95 -6.30 9.02
CA LEU A 143 16.51 -5.92 10.37
C LEU A 143 16.54 -7.10 11.34
N TYR A 144 16.14 -8.29 10.88
CA TYR A 144 16.26 -9.51 11.67
C TYR A 144 17.73 -9.85 11.97
N ALA A 145 18.63 -9.73 11.00
CA ALA A 145 20.06 -10.00 11.19
C ALA A 145 20.73 -9.02 12.17
N LEU A 146 20.28 -7.76 12.19
CA LEU A 146 20.87 -6.71 13.04
C LEU A 146 20.33 -6.71 14.47
N LEU A 147 19.04 -6.99 14.68
CA LEU A 147 18.38 -6.86 15.98
C LEU A 147 17.96 -8.20 16.61
N ALA A 148 18.12 -9.32 15.90
CA ALA A 148 17.83 -10.70 16.33
C ALA A 148 16.39 -10.97 16.82
N GLU A 149 15.47 -10.02 16.68
CA GLU A 149 14.08 -10.14 17.12
C GLU A 149 13.13 -10.32 15.94
N VAL A 150 12.23 -11.28 16.09
CA VAL A 150 11.30 -11.71 15.03
C VAL A 150 10.36 -10.58 14.59
N ALA A 151 9.99 -9.70 15.51
CA ALA A 151 9.09 -8.57 15.25
C ALA A 151 9.67 -7.55 14.24
N TYR A 152 10.99 -7.46 14.10
CA TYR A 152 11.61 -6.52 13.16
C TYR A 152 11.49 -6.95 11.70
N ILE A 153 11.18 -8.23 11.42
CA ILE A 153 10.79 -8.68 10.07
C ILE A 153 9.52 -7.93 9.64
N LEU A 154 8.54 -7.82 10.54
CA LEU A 154 7.30 -7.07 10.31
C LEU A 154 7.58 -5.58 10.11
N LEU A 155 8.51 -5.01 10.89
CA LEU A 155 8.92 -3.63 10.73
C LEU A 155 9.55 -3.38 9.35
N GLY A 156 10.41 -4.28 8.87
CA GLY A 156 11.00 -4.19 7.54
C GLY A 156 9.97 -4.22 6.43
N PHE A 157 8.94 -5.06 6.57
CA PHE A 157 7.77 -5.04 5.69
C PHE A 157 7.07 -3.69 5.73
N ALA A 158 6.72 -3.20 6.92
CA ALA A 158 6.00 -1.93 7.07
C ALA A 158 6.76 -0.76 6.45
N VAL A 159 8.07 -0.65 6.70
CA VAL A 159 8.93 0.41 6.18
C VAL A 159 9.06 0.33 4.66
N ALA A 160 9.22 -0.87 4.09
CA ALA A 160 9.30 -1.03 2.65
C ALA A 160 8.00 -0.60 1.94
N HIS A 161 6.84 -0.93 2.51
CA HIS A 161 5.54 -0.49 1.99
C HIS A 161 5.37 1.03 2.11
N LEU A 162 5.89 1.63 3.19
CA LEU A 162 5.82 3.08 3.42
C LEU A 162 6.75 3.86 2.48
N LEU A 163 7.95 3.33 2.18
CA LEU A 163 8.89 3.91 1.21
C LEU A 163 8.34 3.92 -0.23
N PHE A 164 7.47 2.96 -0.57
CA PHE A 164 6.79 2.90 -1.86
C PHE A 164 5.43 3.64 -1.88
N SER A 165 5.02 4.23 -0.75
CA SER A 165 3.82 5.06 -0.64
C SER A 165 3.91 6.55 -1.07
N PRO A 166 5.08 7.20 -1.33
CA PRO A 166 5.14 8.67 -1.49
C PRO A 166 4.41 9.22 -2.72
N SER A 167 3.86 8.38 -3.62
CA SER A 167 2.88 8.82 -4.62
C SER A 167 1.66 9.51 -4.00
N VAL A 168 1.22 9.11 -2.79
CA VAL A 168 0.06 9.72 -2.11
C VAL A 168 0.35 11.15 -1.62
N LEU A 169 1.57 11.42 -1.14
CA LEU A 169 1.95 12.74 -0.59
C LEU A 169 2.13 13.82 -1.67
N ARG A 170 2.39 13.46 -2.93
CA ARG A 170 2.44 14.43 -4.04
C ARG A 170 1.10 15.12 -4.30
N SER A 171 -0.01 14.52 -3.85
CA SER A 171 -1.35 15.12 -3.96
C SER A 171 -1.55 16.38 -3.11
N PHE A 172 -0.76 16.57 -2.04
CA PHE A 172 -0.80 17.79 -1.22
C PHE A 172 0.09 18.91 -1.75
N ARG A 173 0.91 18.64 -2.77
CA ARG A 173 1.90 19.58 -3.30
C ARG A 173 1.65 20.06 -4.72
N SER A 174 0.62 19.56 -5.39
CA SER A 174 0.06 20.28 -6.54
C SER A 174 -0.95 21.28 -6.00
N PRO A 175 -0.60 22.58 -5.84
CA PRO A 175 -1.63 23.61 -5.79
C PRO A 175 -2.51 23.45 -7.05
N PRO A 176 -3.81 23.75 -6.96
CA PRO A 176 -4.70 23.69 -8.12
C PRO A 176 -4.09 24.53 -9.23
N GLY A 177 -3.53 23.86 -10.23
CA GLY A 177 -2.96 24.49 -11.40
C GLY A 177 -4.11 25.02 -12.23
N GLY A 178 -4.44 26.30 -12.03
CA GLY A 178 -5.18 27.13 -12.97
C GLY A 178 -6.61 26.68 -13.24
N ILE A 179 -7.52 27.05 -12.33
CA ILE A 179 -8.90 27.38 -12.70
C ILE A 179 -8.79 28.55 -13.68
N GLY A 180 -8.82 28.26 -14.98
CA GLY A 180 -8.62 29.31 -15.97
C GLY A 180 -8.52 28.81 -17.40
N ARG A 181 -9.39 27.88 -17.82
CA ARG A 181 -9.58 27.64 -19.26
C ARG A 181 -10.89 26.99 -19.70
N GLU A 182 -11.88 26.83 -18.81
CA GLU A 182 -13.19 26.29 -19.22
C GLU A 182 -14.30 27.36 -19.29
N GLU A 183 -14.13 28.51 -18.63
CA GLU A 183 -15.12 29.61 -18.65
C GLU A 183 -15.06 30.47 -19.93
N VAL A 184 -13.96 30.43 -20.70
CA VAL A 184 -13.80 31.31 -21.89
C VAL A 184 -14.46 30.71 -23.15
N ILE A 185 -14.71 29.40 -23.18
CA ILE A 185 -15.38 28.76 -24.33
C ILE A 185 -16.90 28.93 -24.25
N PHE A 186 -17.47 29.10 -23.05
CA PHE A 186 -18.92 29.29 -22.90
C PHE A 186 -19.37 30.74 -23.12
N ALA A 187 -18.48 31.73 -22.93
CA ALA A 187 -18.80 33.15 -23.13
C ALA A 187 -18.57 33.67 -24.57
N ALA A 188 -17.92 32.88 -25.44
CA ALA A 188 -17.69 33.26 -26.85
C ALA A 188 -18.74 32.68 -27.82
N GLY A 189 -19.74 31.97 -27.30
CA GLY A 189 -20.80 31.31 -28.07
C GLY A 189 -22.22 31.80 -27.77
N ALA A 190 -22.37 32.96 -27.13
CA ALA A 190 -23.64 33.66 -26.87
C ALA A 190 -23.54 35.10 -27.39
#